data_AF-A0A850BU23-F1
#
_entry.id   AF-A0A850BU23-F1
#
_cell.length_a   1.000
_cell.length_b   1.000
_cell.length_c   1.000
_cell.angle_alpha   90.00
_cell.angle_beta   90.00
_cell.angle_gamma   90.00
#
_symmetry.space_group_name_H-M   'P 1'
#
loop_
_entity.id
_entity.type
_entity.pdbx_description
1 polymer ?
#
loop_
_entity_poly.entity_id
_entity_poly.type
_entity_poly.pdbx_seq_one_letter_code
_entity_poly.pdbx_strand_id
1 'polypeptide(L)'
;MPCGELDCRLFRSPEEAFAYVLAEKPQILGVGEAHAQKGMEGVDSATKRFTERFVPLLQGRASDLIVELMLPPKGCAKAEKEVRTQQKEVTQQQASTNQNEYVVLGEAARRAGIVPDALRPSCQDLDAAAKAGDQAVPVMLETIARLSKAKAAELLARNEKSPQDKDKMVILYGGALHNDLAPKPGREAWSFGPELLRVTNGRYVELDVFVPESIQDTESWRAFAWYSLYKPAEHGGSTVLFRTGPSTFALIFPKTPR
;
A
#
# COMPACT_ATOMS: atom_id res chain seq x y z
N MET A 1 9.69 9.10 -20.84
CA MET A 1 9.35 8.91 -22.27
C MET A 1 8.10 8.06 -22.36
N PRO A 2 7.13 8.33 -23.26
CA PRO A 2 6.00 7.45 -23.48
C PRO A 2 6.45 6.03 -23.87
N CYS A 3 5.76 4.99 -23.40
CA CYS A 3 6.06 3.57 -23.69
C CYS A 3 4.88 2.72 -24.16
N GLY A 4 3.70 3.30 -24.35
CA GLY A 4 2.54 2.57 -24.86
C GLY A 4 1.22 3.01 -24.23
N GLU A 5 0.27 2.08 -24.19
CA GLU A 5 -1.07 2.25 -23.61
C GLU A 5 -1.03 2.58 -22.10
N LEU A 6 -2.19 2.97 -21.54
CA LEU A 6 -2.34 3.40 -20.13
C LEU A 6 -1.39 4.55 -19.75
N ASP A 7 -1.21 5.51 -20.68
CA ASP A 7 -0.24 6.60 -20.56
C ASP A 7 1.14 6.15 -20.04
N CYS A 8 1.58 4.95 -20.45
CA CYS A 8 2.83 4.35 -19.99
C CYS A 8 3.99 5.33 -20.14
N ARG A 9 4.79 5.49 -19.08
CA ARG A 9 5.99 6.34 -19.09
C ARG A 9 7.19 5.62 -18.48
N LEU A 10 8.32 5.69 -19.19
CA LEU A 10 9.64 5.35 -18.68
C LEU A 10 10.29 6.58 -18.03
N PHE A 11 10.84 6.38 -16.84
CA PHE A 11 11.59 7.39 -16.09
C PHE A 11 13.02 6.95 -15.86
N ARG A 12 13.94 7.91 -15.74
CA ARG A 12 15.37 7.63 -15.50
C ARG A 12 15.60 7.14 -14.07
N SER A 13 14.71 7.53 -13.16
CA SER A 13 14.76 7.10 -11.77
C SER A 13 13.34 6.88 -11.19
N PRO A 14 13.22 6.01 -10.18
CA PRO A 14 12.02 5.88 -9.36
C PRO A 14 11.52 7.22 -8.81
N GLU A 15 12.43 8.08 -8.39
CA GLU A 15 12.16 9.39 -7.80
C GLU A 15 11.45 10.32 -8.79
N GLU A 16 11.87 10.33 -10.06
CA GLU A 16 11.18 11.11 -11.10
C GLU A 16 9.75 10.61 -11.34
N ALA A 17 9.55 9.29 -11.35
CA ALA A 17 8.22 8.69 -11.50
C ALA A 17 7.33 9.02 -10.29
N PHE A 18 7.88 8.92 -9.08
CA PHE A 18 7.13 9.25 -7.87
C PHE A 18 6.80 10.75 -7.79
N ALA A 19 7.74 11.63 -8.16
CA ALA A 19 7.48 13.06 -8.24
C ALA A 19 6.37 13.39 -9.27
N TYR A 20 6.30 12.64 -10.37
CA TYR A 20 5.20 12.75 -11.34
C TYR A 20 3.84 12.43 -10.69
N VAL A 21 3.75 11.36 -9.88
CA VAL A 21 2.53 11.02 -9.13
C VAL A 21 2.21 12.08 -8.08
N LEU A 22 3.20 12.61 -7.36
CA LEU A 22 3.00 13.66 -6.36
C LEU A 22 2.53 14.99 -6.98
N ALA A 23 2.73 15.21 -8.29
CA ALA A 23 2.23 16.38 -9.00
C ALA A 23 0.69 16.42 -9.07
N GLU A 24 0.01 15.28 -8.82
CA GLU A 24 -1.45 15.21 -8.64
C GLU A 24 -1.92 15.88 -7.34
N LYS A 25 -1.00 16.25 -6.43
CA LYS A 25 -1.28 16.92 -5.16
C LYS A 25 -2.34 16.20 -4.31
N PRO A 26 -2.11 14.91 -3.97
CA PRO A 26 -3.05 14.17 -3.13
C PRO A 26 -3.20 14.79 -1.74
N GLN A 27 -4.42 14.72 -1.19
CA GLN A 27 -4.64 14.82 0.26
C GLN A 27 -4.42 13.48 0.95
N ILE A 28 -4.76 12.38 0.26
CA ILE A 28 -4.42 11.03 0.68
C ILE A 28 -3.69 10.34 -0.47
N LEU A 29 -2.53 9.75 -0.16
CA LEU A 29 -1.82 8.84 -1.04
C LEU A 29 -1.97 7.42 -0.49
N GLY A 30 -2.75 6.58 -1.18
CA GLY A 30 -2.82 5.15 -0.91
C GLY A 30 -1.71 4.45 -1.67
N VAL A 31 -0.78 3.82 -0.96
CA VAL A 31 0.34 3.07 -1.52
C VAL A 31 0.12 1.59 -1.30
N GLY A 32 -0.05 0.88 -2.41
CA GLY A 32 -0.22 -0.55 -2.47
C GLY A 32 1.07 -1.26 -2.86
N GLU A 33 1.32 -2.43 -2.30
CA GLU A 33 2.43 -3.27 -2.75
C GLU A 33 2.07 -4.76 -2.79
N ALA A 34 2.92 -5.54 -3.47
CA ALA A 34 2.93 -6.98 -3.33
C ALA A 34 3.94 -7.36 -2.24
N HIS A 35 3.43 -7.85 -1.10
CA HIS A 35 4.24 -8.22 0.07
C HIS A 35 5.50 -8.98 -0.30
N ALA A 36 6.58 -8.75 0.46
CA ALA A 36 7.83 -9.48 0.29
C ALA A 36 7.59 -11.01 0.32
N GLN A 37 8.06 -11.72 -0.71
CA GLN A 37 7.85 -13.16 -0.89
C GLN A 37 9.05 -13.97 -0.41
N LYS A 38 8.82 -15.23 -0.03
CA LYS A 38 9.89 -16.22 0.23
C LYS A 38 10.72 -16.47 -1.02
N GLY A 39 12.01 -16.76 -0.85
CA GLY A 39 12.89 -17.09 -1.98
C GLY A 39 13.39 -15.88 -2.77
N MET A 40 13.11 -14.66 -2.29
CA MET A 40 13.55 -13.38 -2.87
C MET A 40 14.69 -12.76 -2.04
N GLU A 41 15.44 -13.57 -1.28
CA GLU A 41 16.60 -13.10 -0.53
C GLU A 41 17.61 -12.43 -1.47
N GLY A 42 18.03 -11.21 -1.12
CA GLY A 42 18.93 -10.39 -1.94
C GLY A 42 18.23 -9.50 -2.99
N VAL A 43 16.90 -9.56 -3.11
CA VAL A 43 16.11 -8.58 -3.87
C VAL A 43 15.49 -7.59 -2.90
N ASP A 44 15.77 -6.31 -3.08
CA ASP A 44 15.13 -5.27 -2.28
C ASP A 44 13.63 -5.22 -2.59
N SER A 45 12.81 -5.39 -1.54
CA SER A 45 11.34 -5.37 -1.61
C SER A 45 10.79 -4.01 -2.04
N ALA A 46 9.51 -3.97 -2.40
CA ALA A 46 8.83 -2.72 -2.71
C ALA A 46 8.86 -1.77 -1.50
N THR A 47 8.61 -2.30 -0.29
CA THR A 47 8.67 -1.55 0.98
C THR A 47 10.05 -1.00 1.29
N LYS A 48 11.11 -1.78 1.10
CA LYS A 48 12.48 -1.27 1.28
C LYS A 48 12.77 -0.14 0.30
N ARG A 49 12.43 -0.31 -0.99
CA ARG A 49 12.62 0.74 -2.01
C ARG A 49 11.79 1.99 -1.72
N PHE A 50 10.54 1.84 -1.31
CA PHE A 50 9.72 2.97 -0.90
C PHE A 50 10.36 3.72 0.28
N THR A 51 10.81 2.97 1.28
CA THR A 51 11.47 3.49 2.48
C THR A 51 12.71 4.32 2.12
N GLU A 52 13.58 3.78 1.29
CA GLU A 52 14.88 4.41 0.99
C GLU A 52 14.77 5.52 -0.06
N ARG A 53 13.88 5.36 -1.04
CA ARG A 53 13.82 6.23 -2.23
C ARG A 53 12.73 7.29 -2.12
N PHE A 54 11.58 6.96 -1.54
CA PHE A 54 10.37 7.81 -1.61
C PHE A 54 10.06 8.56 -0.31
N VAL A 55 10.32 7.97 0.86
CA VAL A 55 10.15 8.67 2.15
C VAL A 55 10.91 10.02 2.21
N PRO A 56 12.16 10.14 1.72
CA PRO A 56 12.85 11.44 1.70
C PRO A 56 12.11 12.51 0.88
N LEU A 57 11.43 12.12 -0.22
CA LEU A 57 10.68 13.04 -1.07
C LEU A 57 9.38 13.54 -0.41
N LEU A 58 8.93 12.88 0.65
CA LEU A 58 7.72 13.20 1.40
C LEU A 58 7.97 14.15 2.58
N GLN A 59 9.24 14.45 2.90
CA GLN A 59 9.60 15.37 3.97
C GLN A 59 8.96 16.75 3.74
N GLY A 60 8.24 17.23 4.76
CA GLY A 60 7.48 18.49 4.70
C GLY A 60 6.20 18.45 3.86
N ARG A 61 5.91 17.34 3.17
CA ARG A 61 4.71 17.15 2.33
C ARG A 61 3.67 16.25 2.98
N ALA A 62 4.09 15.29 3.78
CA ALA A 62 3.21 14.38 4.52
C ALA A 62 3.23 14.68 6.01
N SER A 63 2.09 14.53 6.67
CA SER A 63 1.98 14.63 8.12
C SER A 63 2.09 13.27 8.80
N ASP A 64 1.51 12.23 8.19
CA ASP A 64 1.39 10.90 8.78
C ASP A 64 1.59 9.79 7.74
N LEU A 65 2.02 8.64 8.25
CA LEU A 65 2.12 7.38 7.53
C LEU A 65 1.42 6.29 8.34
N ILE A 66 0.30 5.79 7.85
CA ILE A 66 -0.38 4.64 8.44
C ILE A 66 0.06 3.39 7.68
N VAL A 67 0.71 2.47 8.39
CA VAL A 67 1.09 1.17 7.83
C VAL A 67 0.02 0.12 8.17
N GLU A 68 -0.19 -0.82 7.24
CA GLU A 68 -1.03 -2.01 7.43
C GLU A 68 -0.37 -3.03 8.38
N LEU A 69 0.03 -2.55 9.55
CA LEU A 69 0.45 -3.36 10.68
C LEU A 69 -0.67 -3.33 11.70
N MET A 70 -1.15 -4.49 12.14
CA MET A 70 -2.15 -4.57 13.20
C MET A 70 -1.48 -4.68 14.55
N LEU A 71 -1.88 -3.82 15.49
CA LEU A 71 -1.49 -3.83 16.90
C LEU A 71 -2.71 -4.14 17.78
N PRO A 72 -3.04 -5.43 17.97
CA PRO A 72 -4.11 -5.87 18.87
C PRO A 72 -3.98 -5.30 20.30
N PRO A 73 -5.09 -5.01 20.99
CA PRO A 73 -5.08 -4.66 22.40
C PRO A 73 -4.69 -5.85 23.26
N LYS A 74 -4.30 -5.56 24.50
CA LYS A 74 -4.15 -6.62 25.51
C LYS A 74 -5.52 -7.24 25.83
N GLY A 75 -5.54 -8.54 26.09
CA GLY A 75 -6.74 -9.26 26.56
C GLY A 75 -7.44 -10.16 25.53
N CYS A 76 -7.04 -10.14 24.26
CA CYS A 76 -7.62 -10.98 23.19
C CYS A 76 -6.64 -12.00 22.59
N ALA A 77 -5.61 -12.41 23.32
CA ALA A 77 -4.53 -13.26 22.82
C ALA A 77 -5.03 -14.59 22.21
N LYS A 78 -6.13 -15.15 22.72
CA LYS A 78 -6.73 -16.37 22.16
C LYS A 78 -7.28 -16.12 20.74
N ALA A 79 -8.05 -15.04 20.55
CA ALA A 79 -8.59 -14.68 19.26
C ALA A 79 -7.50 -14.32 18.26
N GLU A 80 -6.47 -13.58 18.69
CA GLU A 80 -5.31 -13.27 17.85
C GLU A 80 -4.61 -14.54 17.34
N LYS A 81 -4.37 -15.52 18.23
CA LYS A 81 -3.74 -16.79 17.85
C LYS A 81 -4.59 -17.58 16.83
N GLU A 82 -5.90 -17.56 17.01
CA GLU A 82 -6.84 -18.24 16.11
C GLU A 82 -6.82 -17.59 14.72
N VAL A 83 -6.98 -16.26 14.65
CA VAL A 83 -6.89 -15.49 13.40
C VAL A 83 -5.57 -15.73 12.69
N ARG A 84 -4.45 -15.71 13.42
CA ARG A 84 -3.12 -16.00 12.84
C ARG A 84 -3.03 -17.41 12.27
N THR A 85 -3.70 -18.38 12.88
CA THR A 85 -3.73 -19.76 12.38
C THR A 85 -4.55 -19.85 11.10
N GLN A 86 -5.73 -19.22 11.07
CA GLN A 86 -6.62 -19.18 9.91
C GLN A 86 -6.00 -18.42 8.72
N GLN A 87 -5.17 -17.40 8.98
CA GLN A 87 -4.48 -16.64 7.95
C GLN A 87 -3.21 -17.32 7.39
N LYS A 88 -2.80 -18.48 7.91
CA LYS A 88 -1.56 -19.13 7.45
C LYS A 88 -1.55 -19.39 5.96
N GLU A 89 -2.66 -19.84 5.38
CA GLU A 89 -2.70 -20.21 3.97
C GLU A 89 -2.40 -19.03 3.04
N VAL A 90 -2.88 -17.83 3.40
CA VAL A 90 -2.69 -16.61 2.60
C VAL A 90 -1.38 -15.88 2.92
N THR A 91 -0.77 -16.16 4.08
CA THR A 91 0.51 -15.54 4.49
C THR A 91 1.72 -16.45 4.29
N GLN A 92 1.52 -17.75 4.03
CA GLN A 92 2.63 -18.72 3.98
C GLN A 92 3.66 -18.45 2.89
N GLN A 93 3.33 -17.73 1.83
CA GLN A 93 4.29 -17.36 0.77
C GLN A 93 5.05 -16.08 1.08
N GLN A 94 4.61 -15.31 2.08
CA GLN A 94 5.30 -14.11 2.50
C GLN A 94 6.58 -14.43 3.26
N ALA A 95 7.58 -13.57 3.10
CA ALA A 95 8.81 -13.62 3.87
C ALA A 95 8.50 -13.45 5.37
N SER A 96 9.18 -14.21 6.23
CA SER A 96 8.99 -14.10 7.68
C SER A 96 9.36 -12.72 8.24
N THR A 97 10.15 -11.95 7.48
CA THR A 97 10.58 -10.59 7.81
C THR A 97 9.67 -9.50 7.25
N ASN A 98 8.59 -9.82 6.53
CA ASN A 98 7.73 -8.83 5.86
C ASN A 98 7.26 -7.72 6.82
N GLN A 99 6.75 -8.10 8.00
CA GLN A 99 6.27 -7.13 9.00
C GLN A 99 7.40 -6.26 9.59
N ASN A 100 8.65 -6.73 9.59
CA ASN A 100 9.79 -5.93 10.07
C ASN A 100 10.06 -4.75 9.13
N GLU A 101 9.76 -4.88 7.84
CA GLU A 101 9.94 -3.80 6.88
C GLU A 101 9.01 -2.62 7.16
N TYR A 102 7.79 -2.87 7.68
CA TYR A 102 6.88 -1.80 8.10
C TYR A 102 7.39 -1.05 9.33
N VAL A 103 8.12 -1.72 10.23
CA VAL A 103 8.78 -1.06 11.37
C VAL A 103 9.90 -0.14 10.86
N VAL A 104 10.75 -0.63 9.96
CA VAL A 104 11.83 0.16 9.35
C VAL A 104 11.28 1.36 8.57
N LEU A 105 10.20 1.16 7.82
CA LEU A 105 9.48 2.22 7.12
C LEU A 105 8.97 3.28 8.12
N GLY A 106 8.36 2.86 9.22
CA GLY A 106 7.88 3.77 10.26
C GLY A 106 9.01 4.59 10.92
N GLU A 107 10.17 3.98 11.15
CA GLU A 107 11.34 4.70 11.66
C GLU A 107 11.88 5.72 10.65
N ALA A 108 11.92 5.37 9.37
CA ALA A 108 12.33 6.30 8.31
C ALA A 108 11.37 7.48 8.19
N ALA A 109 10.06 7.22 8.25
CA ALA A 109 9.03 8.26 8.26
C ALA A 109 9.23 9.22 9.45
N ARG A 110 9.48 8.67 10.65
CA ARG A 110 9.76 9.47 11.85
C ARG A 110 10.99 10.37 11.65
N ARG A 111 12.08 9.86 11.05
CA ARG A 111 13.28 10.65 10.73
C ARG A 111 13.00 11.76 9.71
N ALA A 112 12.05 11.55 8.80
CA ALA A 112 11.59 12.56 7.84
C ALA A 112 10.56 13.55 8.43
N GLY A 113 10.25 13.47 9.73
CA GLY A 113 9.25 14.34 10.38
C GLY A 113 7.80 13.96 10.07
N ILE A 114 7.57 12.75 9.57
CA ILE A 114 6.25 12.18 9.30
C ILE A 114 5.88 11.28 10.49
N VAL A 115 4.68 11.40 11.03
CA VAL A 115 4.24 10.60 12.19
C VAL A 115 3.81 9.21 11.72
N PRO A 116 4.57 8.13 12.06
CA PRO A 116 4.12 6.79 11.73
C PRO A 116 3.03 6.34 12.70
N ASP A 117 2.02 5.64 12.19
CA ASP A 117 0.99 4.97 12.97
C ASP A 117 0.62 3.61 12.37
N ALA A 118 -0.07 2.79 13.16
CA ALA A 118 -0.48 1.44 12.80
C ALA A 118 -1.97 1.23 13.09
N LEU A 119 -2.56 0.19 12.51
CA LEU A 119 -3.96 -0.17 12.71
C LEU A 119 -4.17 -0.84 14.07
N ARG A 120 -5.28 -0.52 14.74
CA ARG A 120 -5.60 -1.04 16.08
C ARG A 120 -6.97 -1.72 16.04
N PRO A 121 -7.05 -3.02 15.68
CA PRO A 121 -8.31 -3.75 15.77
C PRO A 121 -8.73 -3.89 17.24
N SER A 122 -10.03 -3.91 17.51
CA SER A 122 -10.55 -4.21 18.84
C SER A 122 -10.53 -5.72 19.14
N CYS A 123 -10.72 -6.10 20.41
CA CYS A 123 -10.95 -7.51 20.76
C CYS A 123 -12.16 -8.07 20.00
N GLN A 124 -13.20 -7.25 19.78
CA GLN A 124 -14.39 -7.65 19.05
C GLN A 124 -14.11 -7.92 17.58
N ASP A 125 -13.26 -7.13 16.93
CA ASP A 125 -12.83 -7.37 15.55
C ASP A 125 -12.13 -8.73 15.43
N LEU A 126 -11.21 -9.02 16.35
CA LEU A 126 -10.47 -10.28 16.37
C LEU A 126 -11.36 -11.48 16.70
N ASP A 127 -12.29 -11.31 17.65
CA ASP A 127 -13.28 -12.34 17.97
C ASP A 127 -14.21 -12.63 16.79
N ALA A 128 -14.61 -11.60 16.04
CA ALA A 128 -15.45 -11.76 14.86
C ALA A 128 -14.73 -12.59 13.80
N ALA A 129 -13.47 -12.25 13.49
CA ALA A 129 -12.66 -13.02 12.56
C ALA A 129 -12.42 -14.46 13.04
N ALA A 130 -12.03 -14.65 14.31
CA ALA A 130 -11.78 -15.98 14.87
C ALA A 130 -13.00 -16.91 14.79
N LYS A 131 -14.22 -16.36 14.92
CA LYS A 131 -15.49 -17.10 14.87
C LYS A 131 -16.02 -17.30 13.44
N ALA A 132 -15.41 -16.65 12.45
CA ALA A 132 -15.90 -16.63 11.07
C ALA A 132 -15.56 -17.89 10.27
N GLY A 133 -14.70 -18.78 10.79
CA GLY A 133 -14.29 -20.00 10.09
C GLY A 133 -13.65 -19.68 8.74
N ASP A 134 -14.19 -20.22 7.65
CA ASP A 134 -13.72 -19.98 6.27
C ASP A 134 -13.81 -18.50 5.85
N GLN A 135 -14.58 -17.68 6.56
CA GLN A 135 -14.71 -16.24 6.33
C GLN A 135 -13.72 -15.40 7.14
N ALA A 136 -12.80 -16.02 7.89
CA ALA A 136 -11.83 -15.29 8.71
C ALA A 136 -10.95 -14.32 7.91
N VAL A 137 -10.49 -14.73 6.72
CA VAL A 137 -9.69 -13.88 5.84
C VAL A 137 -10.51 -12.68 5.32
N PRO A 138 -11.68 -12.86 4.68
CA PRO A 138 -12.57 -11.76 4.32
C PRO A 138 -12.86 -10.78 5.46
N VAL A 139 -13.24 -11.27 6.65
CA VAL A 139 -13.54 -10.42 7.81
C VAL A 139 -12.33 -9.57 8.22
N MET A 140 -11.13 -10.12 8.15
CA MET A 140 -9.91 -9.36 8.45
C MET A 140 -9.57 -8.33 7.37
N LEU A 141 -9.79 -8.65 6.09
CA LEU A 141 -9.61 -7.68 5.00
C LEU A 141 -10.57 -6.49 5.13
N GLU A 142 -11.84 -6.77 5.47
CA GLU A 142 -12.83 -5.72 5.77
C GLU A 142 -12.44 -4.88 7.00
N THR A 143 -11.91 -5.54 8.04
CA THR A 143 -11.43 -4.86 9.25
C THR A 143 -10.29 -3.90 8.92
N ILE A 144 -9.31 -4.33 8.12
CA ILE A 144 -8.19 -3.49 7.67
C ILE A 144 -8.71 -2.27 6.90
N ALA A 145 -9.58 -2.48 5.90
CA ALA A 145 -10.16 -1.39 5.12
C ALA A 145 -10.91 -0.38 6.00
N ARG A 146 -11.76 -0.88 6.92
CA ARG A 146 -12.53 -0.06 7.85
C ARG A 146 -11.62 0.78 8.76
N LEU A 147 -10.59 0.18 9.35
CA LEU A 147 -9.67 0.87 10.25
C LEU A 147 -8.83 1.92 9.52
N SER A 148 -8.33 1.60 8.32
CA SER A 148 -7.58 2.54 7.48
C SER A 148 -8.41 3.77 7.11
N LYS A 149 -9.67 3.58 6.70
CA LYS A 149 -10.58 4.70 6.41
C LYS A 149 -10.84 5.59 7.62
N ALA A 150 -11.20 4.97 8.74
CA ALA A 150 -11.50 5.70 9.96
C ALA A 150 -10.30 6.54 10.42
N LYS A 151 -9.09 5.93 10.37
CA LYS A 151 -7.88 6.63 10.77
C LYS A 151 -7.49 7.76 9.81
N ALA A 152 -7.60 7.53 8.51
CA ALA A 152 -7.33 8.58 7.52
C ALA A 152 -8.27 9.78 7.71
N ALA A 153 -9.57 9.54 7.92
CA ALA A 153 -10.55 10.59 8.16
C ALA A 153 -10.25 11.39 9.46
N GLU A 154 -9.88 10.70 10.54
CA GLU A 154 -9.44 11.34 11.79
C GLU A 154 -8.25 12.28 11.56
N LEU A 155 -7.25 11.81 10.81
CA LEU A 155 -6.02 12.57 10.53
C LEU A 155 -6.27 13.76 9.60
N LEU A 156 -7.13 13.62 8.60
CA LEU A 156 -7.56 14.74 7.76
C LEU A 156 -8.25 15.82 8.61
N ALA A 157 -9.21 15.43 9.45
CA ALA A 157 -9.91 16.37 10.33
C ALA A 157 -8.98 17.04 11.36
N ARG A 158 -7.91 16.35 11.79
CA ARG A 158 -6.84 16.93 12.62
C ARG A 158 -6.02 17.95 11.82
N ASN A 159 -5.58 17.59 10.62
CA ASN A 159 -4.76 18.45 9.76
C ASN A 159 -5.48 19.74 9.37
N GLU A 160 -6.78 19.66 9.05
CA GLU A 160 -7.61 20.84 8.73
C GLU A 160 -7.60 21.90 9.84
N LYS A 161 -7.46 21.48 11.11
CA LYS A 161 -7.39 22.36 12.28
C LYS A 161 -5.99 22.87 12.60
N SER A 162 -4.97 22.38 11.90
CA SER A 162 -3.56 22.73 12.10
C SER A 162 -3.08 23.61 10.93
N PRO A 163 -2.79 24.91 11.15
CA PRO A 163 -2.21 25.75 10.09
C PRO A 163 -0.90 25.20 9.52
N GLN A 164 -0.16 24.39 10.29
CA GLN A 164 1.11 23.78 9.90
C GLN A 164 0.92 22.53 9.02
N ASP A 165 -0.22 21.84 9.14
CA ASP A 165 -0.46 20.55 8.48
C ASP A 165 -1.63 20.55 7.49
N LYS A 166 -2.40 21.64 7.39
CA LYS A 166 -3.62 21.73 6.54
C LYS A 166 -3.41 21.35 5.07
N ASP A 167 -2.20 21.55 4.55
CA ASP A 167 -1.83 21.26 3.16
C ASP A 167 -0.99 19.97 3.03
N LYS A 168 -0.71 19.29 4.15
CA LYS A 168 0.05 18.03 4.15
C LYS A 168 -0.87 16.85 3.88
N MET A 169 -0.33 15.88 3.15
CA MET A 169 -1.03 14.62 2.86
C MET A 169 -0.91 13.61 3.99
N VAL A 170 -1.87 12.68 4.01
CA VAL A 170 -1.81 11.45 4.80
C VAL A 170 -1.47 10.29 3.87
N ILE A 171 -0.56 9.40 4.28
CA ILE A 171 -0.15 8.24 3.48
C ILE A 171 -0.71 6.98 4.13
N LEU A 172 -1.40 6.14 3.34
CA LEU A 172 -1.77 4.78 3.73
C LEU A 172 -0.85 3.82 2.99
N TYR A 173 -0.18 2.90 3.68
CA TYR A 173 0.77 1.97 3.09
C TYR A 173 0.42 0.53 3.45
N GLY A 174 0.20 -0.33 2.46
CA GLY A 174 -0.22 -1.71 2.68
C GLY A 174 -0.26 -2.55 1.39
N GLY A 175 -0.96 -3.68 1.43
CA GLY A 175 -1.16 -4.52 0.27
C GLY A 175 -2.04 -3.85 -0.79
N ALA A 176 -1.67 -3.99 -2.07
CA ALA A 176 -2.32 -3.33 -3.22
C ALA A 176 -3.85 -3.48 -3.27
N LEU A 177 -4.36 -4.59 -2.77
CA LEU A 177 -5.80 -4.85 -2.73
C LEU A 177 -6.59 -3.80 -1.92
N HIS A 178 -6.00 -3.20 -0.89
CA HIS A 178 -6.72 -2.33 0.03
C HIS A 178 -6.89 -0.90 -0.50
N ASN A 179 -6.06 -0.45 -1.44
CA ASN A 179 -6.09 0.91 -1.98
C ASN A 179 -6.82 1.05 -3.32
N ASP A 180 -7.28 -0.05 -3.93
CA ASP A 180 -8.02 -0.09 -5.21
C ASP A 180 -9.14 0.97 -5.28
N LEU A 181 -9.08 1.93 -6.22
CA LEU A 181 -10.18 2.86 -6.50
C LEU A 181 -11.37 2.18 -7.18
N ALA A 182 -11.10 1.12 -7.93
CA ALA A 182 -12.10 0.31 -8.61
C ALA A 182 -11.93 -1.15 -8.20
N PRO A 183 -12.30 -1.50 -6.95
CA PRO A 183 -12.17 -2.87 -6.46
C PRO A 183 -12.99 -3.82 -7.32
N LYS A 184 -12.48 -5.06 -7.48
CA LYS A 184 -13.19 -6.10 -8.23
C LYS A 184 -14.52 -6.47 -7.57
N PRO A 185 -15.49 -7.00 -8.34
CA PRO A 185 -16.75 -7.51 -7.79
C PRO A 185 -16.53 -8.48 -6.63
N GLY A 186 -17.20 -8.24 -5.51
CA GLY A 186 -17.09 -9.02 -4.28
C GLY A 186 -15.92 -8.64 -3.37
N ARG A 187 -15.13 -7.62 -3.73
CA ARG A 187 -13.99 -7.10 -2.94
C ARG A 187 -14.17 -5.66 -2.50
N GLU A 188 -15.34 -5.08 -2.75
CA GLU A 188 -15.63 -3.67 -2.51
C GLU A 188 -15.45 -3.30 -1.03
N ALA A 189 -15.80 -4.21 -0.11
CA ALA A 189 -15.65 -4.02 1.32
C ALA A 189 -14.18 -4.09 1.80
N TRP A 190 -13.28 -4.62 0.96
CA TRP A 190 -11.87 -4.77 1.29
C TRP A 190 -11.04 -3.57 0.87
N SER A 191 -11.58 -2.67 0.04
CA SER A 191 -10.88 -1.45 -0.36
C SER A 191 -11.35 -0.23 0.41
N PHE A 192 -10.39 0.63 0.75
CA PHE A 192 -10.66 1.96 1.27
C PHE A 192 -10.73 3.05 0.18
N GLY A 193 -10.24 2.77 -1.03
CA GLY A 193 -10.08 3.74 -2.11
C GLY A 193 -11.35 4.53 -2.46
N PRO A 194 -12.50 3.89 -2.77
CA PRO A 194 -13.70 4.60 -3.22
C PRO A 194 -14.22 5.61 -2.19
N GLU A 195 -14.19 5.24 -0.91
CA GLU A 195 -14.64 6.12 0.16
C GLU A 195 -13.65 7.27 0.39
N LEU A 196 -12.34 7.01 0.32
CA LEU A 196 -11.32 8.04 0.48
C LEU A 196 -11.31 9.05 -0.68
N LEU A 197 -11.61 8.60 -1.91
CA LEU A 197 -11.84 9.50 -3.03
C LEU A 197 -13.01 10.45 -2.77
N ARG A 198 -14.11 9.93 -2.21
CA ARG A 198 -15.28 10.73 -1.86
C ARG A 198 -14.98 11.77 -0.78
N VAL A 199 -14.36 11.39 0.34
CA VAL A 199 -14.12 12.32 1.47
C VAL A 199 -13.04 13.36 1.17
N THR A 200 -12.14 13.08 0.23
CA THR A 200 -11.12 14.04 -0.24
C THR A 200 -11.57 14.87 -1.45
N ASN A 201 -12.84 14.75 -1.87
CA ASN A 201 -13.39 15.41 -3.06
C ASN A 201 -12.52 15.18 -4.31
N GLY A 202 -12.10 13.93 -4.53
CA GLY A 202 -11.28 13.53 -5.67
C GLY A 202 -9.76 13.62 -5.45
N ARG A 203 -9.29 14.10 -4.28
CA ARG A 203 -7.85 14.23 -3.96
C ARG A 203 -7.27 12.99 -3.26
N TYR A 204 -7.78 11.81 -3.60
CA TYR A 204 -7.17 10.53 -3.28
C TYR A 204 -6.42 10.03 -4.51
N VAL A 205 -5.17 9.63 -4.34
CA VAL A 205 -4.37 9.00 -5.38
C VAL A 205 -3.98 7.60 -4.92
N GLU A 206 -4.21 6.64 -5.80
CA GLU A 206 -3.77 5.25 -5.65
C GLU A 206 -2.45 5.06 -6.40
N LEU A 207 -1.44 4.54 -5.71
CA LEU A 207 -0.16 4.18 -6.27
C LEU A 207 0.21 2.77 -5.82
N ASP A 208 0.14 1.82 -6.75
CA ASP A 208 0.74 0.52 -6.52
C ASP A 208 2.22 0.52 -6.91
N VAL A 209 3.07 -0.07 -6.07
CA VAL A 209 4.51 -0.21 -6.31
C VAL A 209 4.91 -1.68 -6.36
N PHE A 210 5.63 -2.05 -7.41
CA PHE A 210 6.04 -3.44 -7.65
C PHE A 210 7.52 -3.54 -7.98
N VAL A 211 8.15 -4.63 -7.55
CA VAL A 211 9.48 -5.01 -8.00
C VAL A 211 9.36 -6.03 -9.13
N PRO A 212 10.11 -5.89 -10.24
CA PRO A 212 10.01 -6.80 -11.39
C PRO A 212 10.12 -8.28 -11.04
N GLU A 213 10.96 -8.59 -10.06
CA GLU A 213 11.27 -9.96 -9.63
C GLU A 213 10.09 -10.64 -8.91
N SER A 214 9.15 -9.89 -8.34
CA SER A 214 7.98 -10.45 -7.66
C SER A 214 6.80 -10.73 -8.60
N ILE A 215 6.84 -10.21 -9.84
CA ILE A 215 5.76 -10.35 -10.82
C ILE A 215 5.75 -11.80 -11.33
N GLN A 216 4.65 -12.51 -11.11
CA GLN A 216 4.49 -13.93 -11.48
C GLN A 216 3.39 -14.10 -12.52
N ASP A 217 3.42 -15.22 -13.26
CA ASP A 217 2.37 -15.56 -14.21
C ASP A 217 1.19 -16.32 -13.56
N THR A 218 0.50 -15.63 -12.67
CA THR A 218 -0.71 -16.14 -11.98
C THR A 218 -1.95 -15.33 -12.34
N GLU A 219 -3.14 -15.88 -12.10
CA GLU A 219 -4.40 -15.17 -12.34
C GLU A 219 -4.48 -13.84 -11.56
N SER A 220 -3.99 -13.82 -10.31
CA SER A 220 -3.94 -12.62 -9.49
C SER A 220 -3.13 -11.49 -10.16
N TRP A 221 -1.96 -11.82 -10.73
CA TRP A 221 -1.12 -10.85 -11.42
C TRP A 221 -1.67 -10.45 -12.79
N ARG A 222 -2.15 -11.41 -13.59
CA ARG A 222 -2.74 -11.17 -14.90
C ARG A 222 -3.96 -10.24 -14.85
N ALA A 223 -4.60 -10.14 -13.70
CA ALA A 223 -5.76 -9.30 -13.52
C ALA A 223 -5.44 -7.82 -13.24
N PHE A 224 -4.17 -7.43 -13.10
CA PHE A 224 -3.78 -6.02 -13.13
C PHE A 224 -3.85 -5.49 -14.56
N ALA A 225 -4.43 -4.31 -14.75
CA ALA A 225 -4.64 -3.72 -16.09
C ALA A 225 -3.33 -3.49 -16.87
N TRP A 226 -2.21 -3.29 -16.17
CA TRP A 226 -0.90 -3.08 -16.78
C TRP A 226 -0.15 -4.37 -17.12
N TYR A 227 -0.58 -5.54 -16.62
CA TYR A 227 0.22 -6.77 -16.67
C TYR A 227 0.64 -7.18 -18.08
N SER A 228 -0.32 -7.23 -19.01
CA SER A 228 -0.05 -7.58 -20.42
C SER A 228 0.76 -6.52 -21.18
N LEU A 229 0.84 -5.30 -20.64
CA LEU A 229 1.56 -4.17 -21.23
C LEU A 229 2.99 -4.06 -20.69
N TYR A 230 3.28 -4.68 -19.54
CA TYR A 230 4.63 -4.70 -19.00
C TYR A 230 5.49 -5.72 -19.74
N LYS A 231 6.57 -5.24 -20.38
CA LYS A 231 7.51 -6.05 -21.14
C LYS A 231 8.86 -6.09 -20.44
N PRO A 232 9.19 -7.15 -19.68
CA PRO A 232 10.40 -7.19 -18.85
C PRO A 232 11.71 -6.90 -19.62
N ALA A 233 11.81 -7.35 -20.88
CA ALA A 233 13.00 -7.15 -21.70
C ALA A 233 13.20 -5.68 -22.15
N GLU A 234 12.10 -4.97 -22.42
CA GLU A 234 12.14 -3.56 -22.86
C GLU A 234 12.15 -2.60 -21.67
N HIS A 235 11.46 -2.98 -20.59
CA HIS A 235 11.15 -2.09 -19.47
C HIS A 235 12.05 -2.29 -18.25
N GLY A 236 12.58 -3.50 -18.03
CA GLY A 236 13.17 -3.90 -16.75
C GLY A 236 14.42 -3.11 -16.33
N GLY A 237 15.06 -2.38 -17.24
CA GLY A 237 16.19 -1.48 -16.93
C GLY A 237 15.79 -0.06 -16.51
N SER A 238 14.51 0.31 -16.62
CA SER A 238 13.97 1.63 -16.30
C SER A 238 12.92 1.56 -15.20
N THR A 239 12.55 2.70 -14.64
CA THR A 239 11.29 2.77 -13.88
C THR A 239 10.14 2.94 -14.86
N VAL A 240 9.09 2.14 -14.72
CA VAL A 240 7.89 2.26 -15.55
C VAL A 240 6.72 2.69 -14.68
N LEU A 241 5.96 3.67 -15.17
CA LEU A 241 4.72 4.11 -14.57
C LEU A 241 3.59 3.92 -15.58
N PHE A 242 2.54 3.22 -15.17
CA PHE A 242 1.28 3.16 -15.89
C PHE A 242 0.25 4.01 -15.15
N ARG A 243 -0.57 4.76 -15.87
CA ARG A 243 -1.78 5.37 -15.34
C ARG A 243 -2.96 4.46 -15.72
N THR A 244 -3.39 3.64 -14.77
CA THR A 244 -4.43 2.62 -14.97
C THR A 244 -5.85 3.16 -14.75
N GLY A 245 -5.97 4.39 -14.24
CA GLY A 245 -7.21 5.16 -14.08
C GLY A 245 -6.93 6.65 -13.86
N PRO A 246 -7.95 7.52 -13.74
CA PRO A 246 -7.74 8.97 -13.61
C PRO A 246 -6.80 9.39 -12.47
N SER A 247 -6.89 8.70 -11.33
CA SER A 247 -6.06 8.92 -10.13
C SER A 247 -5.40 7.62 -9.63
N THR A 248 -5.22 6.64 -10.53
CA THR A 248 -4.61 5.34 -10.20
C THR A 248 -3.35 5.11 -11.03
N PHE A 249 -2.29 4.71 -10.34
CA PHE A 249 -0.98 4.48 -10.94
C PHE A 249 -0.41 3.13 -10.50
N ALA A 250 0.31 2.49 -11.40
CA ALA A 250 1.16 1.35 -11.09
C ALA A 250 2.61 1.67 -11.48
N LEU A 251 3.50 1.68 -10.49
CA LEU A 251 4.93 1.91 -10.65
C LEU A 251 5.67 0.60 -10.52
N ILE A 252 6.44 0.25 -11.54
CA ILE A 252 7.33 -0.91 -11.53
C ILE A 252 8.76 -0.38 -11.44
N PHE A 253 9.45 -0.73 -10.36
CA PHE A 253 10.84 -0.37 -10.13
C PHE A 253 11.76 -0.97 -11.22
N PRO A 254 12.95 -0.40 -11.46
CA PRO A 254 13.95 -1.09 -12.27
C PRO A 254 14.41 -2.35 -11.54
N LYS A 255 14.78 -3.37 -12.31
CA LYS A 255 15.32 -4.63 -11.81
C LYS A 255 16.55 -4.36 -10.95
N THR A 256 16.73 -5.17 -9.91
CA THR A 256 17.91 -5.13 -9.06
C THR A 256 19.16 -5.38 -9.92
N PRO A 257 20.17 -4.48 -9.89
CA PRO A 257 21.46 -4.76 -10.51
C PRO A 257 22.04 -6.04 -9.91
N ARG A 258 22.44 -6.98 -10.78
CA ARG A 258 23.13 -8.21 -10.39
C ARG A 258 24.59 -8.13 -10.79
#